data_AF-A0A1Q6E7W3-F1
#
_entry.id   AF-A0A1Q6E7W3-F1
#
_cell.length_a   1.000
_cell.length_b   1.000
_cell.length_c   1.000
_cell.angle_alpha   90.00
_cell.angle_beta   90.00
_cell.angle_gamma   90.00
#
_symmetry.space_group_name_H-M   'P 1'
#
loop_
_entity.id
_entity.type
_entity.pdbx_description
1 polymer ?
#
loop_
_entity_poly.entity_id
_entity_poly.type
_entity_poly.pdbx_seq_one_letter_code
_entity_poly.pdbx_strand_id
1 'polypeptide(L)'
;MSDAFDYFIENAGMDDTDGDGVNDVQTGPMAGGILIFAGGNNDSSAIQQPAADPRTVAVTAMGPDYTKAGYSNYGVMADIYAPGGADGNDTSYPRECQVYSIDFGGGYVYMSGTSMACPHVSGVAALIVSHYGVGHSDFTAEQLKERLLRSYRPVSEYVGAKYDGKLGVGLIDAGLIFLENPESVPGEITSPEAEAVLNGLRLSWLVPADGNGMAVAGFTVTYTGRGVGKFADREEVSEELSFSNYAEAGDRVLYTVEGRYNTEYELLVSAVDRFGNVSNAVAIACTTGDYANEKPRITERFGNIKIAEAGAASSVRFVLSDYFSDPNLADGDVLAYSITNRYEHIVRTTLEEGNVLVLEPLARGTANVTVLATDLDGEVAQSAMTVIIENGPDPSDKPDEPSVEGFALYPNPVADLLQVHLGQAAGDSMEFAVYDAAARKVIGGHLDFDAQGVAELDVSALAPGVYTFVGDGEPDTWRGTFLKR
;
A
#
# COMPACT_ATOMS: atom_id res chain seq x y z
N MET A 1 18.82 -18.35 -12.18
CA MET A 1 19.13 -16.92 -11.98
C MET A 1 19.85 -16.72 -10.65
N SER A 2 19.36 -17.30 -9.54
CA SER A 2 20.05 -17.23 -8.23
C SER A 2 21.52 -17.67 -8.30
N ASP A 3 21.81 -18.87 -8.82
CA ASP A 3 23.19 -19.38 -8.87
C ASP A 3 24.17 -18.48 -9.64
N ALA A 4 23.68 -17.76 -10.66
CA ALA A 4 24.49 -16.81 -11.41
C ALA A 4 24.73 -15.51 -10.64
N PHE A 5 23.76 -15.08 -9.82
CA PHE A 5 23.91 -13.92 -8.94
C PHE A 5 24.88 -14.25 -7.82
N ASP A 6 24.67 -15.38 -7.14
CA ASP A 6 25.54 -15.85 -6.07
C ASP A 6 26.98 -15.99 -6.58
N TYR A 7 27.16 -16.65 -7.73
CA TYR A 7 28.48 -16.75 -8.35
C TYR A 7 29.12 -15.39 -8.65
N PHE A 8 28.40 -14.45 -9.27
CA PHE A 8 28.97 -13.14 -9.62
C PHE A 8 29.28 -12.30 -8.38
N ILE A 9 28.38 -12.29 -7.40
CA ILE A 9 28.55 -11.57 -6.14
C ILE A 9 29.78 -12.10 -5.39
N GLU A 10 29.98 -13.42 -5.36
CA GLU A 10 31.09 -14.04 -4.64
C GLU A 10 32.43 -13.98 -5.41
N ASN A 11 32.43 -14.18 -6.74
CA ASN A 11 33.65 -14.49 -7.49
C ASN A 11 34.17 -13.34 -8.36
N ALA A 12 33.41 -12.28 -8.63
CA ALA A 12 33.92 -11.19 -9.47
C ALA A 12 35.13 -10.52 -8.81
N GLY A 13 36.24 -10.41 -9.54
CA GLY A 13 37.49 -9.83 -9.01
C GLY A 13 38.24 -10.71 -8.01
N MET A 14 37.81 -11.97 -7.83
CA MET A 14 38.46 -12.99 -6.99
C MET A 14 39.11 -14.07 -7.86
N ASP A 15 40.20 -14.67 -7.40
CA ASP A 15 40.92 -15.78 -8.07
C ASP A 15 41.62 -16.68 -7.05
N ASP A 16 41.98 -17.90 -7.47
CA ASP A 16 42.74 -18.90 -6.70
C ASP A 16 44.24 -18.74 -6.98
N THR A 17 44.80 -17.56 -6.65
CA THR A 17 46.21 -17.26 -6.98
C THR A 17 47.20 -17.99 -6.06
N ASP A 18 46.76 -18.46 -4.90
CA ASP A 18 47.56 -19.25 -3.95
C ASP A 18 47.43 -20.77 -4.15
N GLY A 19 46.46 -21.23 -4.94
CA GLY A 19 46.36 -22.60 -5.45
C GLY A 19 45.72 -23.58 -4.47
N ASP A 20 44.84 -23.10 -3.59
CA ASP A 20 44.13 -23.92 -2.60
C ASP A 20 42.81 -24.51 -3.12
N GLY A 21 42.39 -24.09 -4.33
CA GLY A 21 41.17 -24.54 -5.00
C GLY A 21 39.95 -23.66 -4.74
N VAL A 22 40.10 -22.50 -4.10
CA VAL A 22 39.03 -21.55 -3.75
C VAL A 22 39.35 -20.17 -4.32
N ASN A 23 38.36 -19.49 -4.92
CA ASN A 23 38.52 -18.11 -5.37
C ASN A 23 38.37 -17.13 -4.19
N ASP A 24 39.36 -17.06 -3.31
CA ASP A 24 39.32 -16.22 -2.10
C ASP A 24 40.38 -15.10 -2.05
N VAL A 25 41.25 -15.01 -3.07
CA VAL A 25 42.22 -13.93 -3.23
C VAL A 25 41.67 -12.84 -4.15
N GLN A 26 41.51 -11.62 -3.64
CA GLN A 26 41.15 -10.47 -4.46
C GLN A 26 42.28 -10.12 -5.44
N THR A 27 42.05 -10.31 -6.73
CA THR A 27 42.97 -9.94 -7.82
C THR A 27 42.48 -8.74 -8.62
N GLY A 28 41.18 -8.50 -8.61
CA GLY A 28 40.54 -7.34 -9.23
C GLY A 28 40.56 -6.09 -8.34
N PRO A 29 40.05 -4.96 -8.85
CA PRO A 29 39.92 -3.73 -8.07
C PRO A 29 38.82 -3.80 -7.00
N MET A 30 38.08 -4.91 -6.90
CA MET A 30 37.03 -5.11 -5.90
C MET A 30 36.88 -6.60 -5.65
N ALA A 31 36.67 -6.97 -4.38
CA ALA A 31 36.28 -8.31 -3.96
C ALA A 31 34.76 -8.47 -4.09
N GLY A 32 34.36 -9.37 -4.98
CA GLY A 32 32.95 -9.64 -5.29
C GLY A 32 32.35 -8.67 -6.31
N GLY A 33 31.11 -8.97 -6.71
CA GLY A 33 30.37 -8.24 -7.74
C GLY A 33 29.15 -7.49 -7.21
N ILE A 34 28.84 -6.32 -7.78
CA ILE A 34 27.58 -5.60 -7.54
C ILE A 34 26.65 -5.75 -8.76
N LEU A 35 25.38 -6.08 -8.50
CA LEU A 35 24.36 -6.23 -9.53
C LEU A 35 23.48 -4.97 -9.56
N ILE A 36 23.40 -4.29 -10.70
CA ILE A 36 22.62 -3.07 -10.86
C ILE A 36 21.63 -3.29 -12.00
N PHE A 37 20.34 -3.13 -11.74
CA PHE A 37 19.28 -3.43 -12.71
C PHE A 37 18.23 -2.32 -12.80
N ALA A 38 17.68 -2.16 -14.00
CA ALA A 38 16.58 -1.24 -14.29
C ALA A 38 15.28 -1.71 -13.63
N GLY A 39 14.55 -0.79 -12.99
CA GLY A 39 13.37 -1.12 -12.19
C GLY A 39 12.09 -1.49 -12.98
N GLY A 40 12.05 -1.24 -14.29
CA GLY A 40 10.88 -1.52 -15.15
C GLY A 40 10.23 -0.24 -15.71
N ASN A 41 9.45 -0.37 -16.79
CA ASN A 41 8.93 0.75 -17.58
C ASN A 41 7.39 0.67 -17.80
N ASN A 42 6.63 0.34 -16.77
CA ASN A 42 5.17 0.11 -16.85
C ASN A 42 4.33 1.07 -15.99
N ASP A 43 4.93 2.11 -15.41
CA ASP A 43 4.30 2.99 -14.39
C ASP A 43 3.63 2.22 -13.24
N SER A 44 4.25 1.10 -12.86
CA SER A 44 3.71 0.21 -11.81
C SER A 44 4.35 0.51 -10.45
N SER A 45 3.58 0.30 -9.38
CA SER A 45 4.08 0.32 -7.99
C SER A 45 4.89 -0.92 -7.61
N ALA A 46 5.34 -1.71 -8.60
CA ALA A 46 6.17 -2.89 -8.41
C ALA A 46 7.45 -2.80 -9.26
N ILE A 47 8.60 -2.87 -8.60
CA ILE A 47 9.89 -3.08 -9.25
C ILE A 47 9.90 -4.49 -9.86
N GLN A 48 10.41 -4.62 -11.08
CA GLN A 48 10.43 -5.91 -11.79
C GLN A 48 11.68 -6.72 -11.46
N GLN A 49 11.56 -8.04 -11.50
CA GLN A 49 12.72 -8.94 -11.49
C GLN A 49 13.55 -8.71 -12.76
N PRO A 50 14.89 -8.71 -12.67
CA PRO A 50 15.70 -9.03 -11.49
C PRO A 50 15.95 -7.88 -10.51
N ALA A 51 15.58 -6.64 -10.82
CA ALA A 51 15.84 -5.48 -9.95
C ALA A 51 15.14 -5.60 -8.57
N ALA A 52 14.03 -6.32 -8.48
CA ALA A 52 13.35 -6.56 -7.22
C ALA A 52 14.03 -7.59 -6.31
N ASP A 53 15.12 -8.23 -6.74
CA ASP A 53 15.91 -9.11 -5.87
C ASP A 53 16.72 -8.27 -4.86
N PRO A 54 16.61 -8.53 -3.54
CA PRO A 54 17.30 -7.74 -2.50
C PRO A 54 18.83 -7.69 -2.62
N ARG A 55 19.44 -8.63 -3.34
CA ARG A 55 20.89 -8.66 -3.60
C ARG A 55 21.32 -7.65 -4.66
N THR A 56 20.37 -7.05 -5.37
CA THR A 56 20.65 -6.10 -6.47
C THR A 56 20.51 -4.65 -6.00
N VAL A 57 20.84 -3.72 -6.90
CA VAL A 57 20.53 -2.29 -6.80
C VAL A 57 19.51 -1.96 -7.88
N ALA A 58 18.28 -1.68 -7.45
CA ALA A 58 17.16 -1.31 -8.30
C ALA A 58 17.19 0.17 -8.67
N VAL A 59 17.25 0.46 -9.96
CA VAL A 59 17.35 1.83 -10.49
C VAL A 59 16.02 2.29 -11.07
N THR A 60 15.45 3.35 -10.50
CA THR A 60 14.28 4.05 -11.04
C THR A 60 14.69 5.24 -11.91
N ALA A 61 13.78 5.73 -12.77
CA ALA A 61 14.10 6.72 -13.80
C ALA A 61 13.44 8.08 -13.56
N MET A 62 14.26 9.12 -13.70
CA MET A 62 13.90 10.53 -13.62
C MET A 62 13.73 11.15 -15.01
N GLY A 63 12.72 12.01 -15.13
CA GLY A 63 12.50 12.89 -16.28
C GLY A 63 13.44 14.11 -16.29
N PRO A 64 13.31 15.00 -17.29
CA PRO A 64 14.13 16.21 -17.41
C PRO A 64 13.83 17.28 -16.33
N ASP A 65 12.72 17.14 -15.61
CA ASP A 65 12.17 18.07 -14.63
C ASP A 65 12.35 17.58 -13.18
N TYR A 66 13.23 16.59 -12.98
CA TYR A 66 13.47 15.92 -11.70
C TYR A 66 12.30 15.08 -11.15
N THR A 67 11.19 14.99 -11.88
CA THR A 67 10.03 14.18 -11.50
C THR A 67 10.17 12.74 -12.00
N LYS A 68 9.44 11.79 -11.38
CA LYS A 68 9.40 10.38 -11.82
C LYS A 68 9.06 10.34 -13.30
N ALA A 69 9.93 9.76 -14.12
CA ALA A 69 9.61 9.57 -15.53
C ALA A 69 8.29 8.76 -15.62
N GLY A 70 7.39 9.18 -16.51
CA GLY A 70 6.02 8.63 -16.58
C GLY A 70 6.00 7.10 -16.61
N TYR A 71 6.86 6.51 -17.42
CA TYR A 71 7.00 5.05 -17.55
C TYR A 71 7.65 4.35 -16.34
N SER A 72 8.43 5.03 -15.48
CA SER A 72 9.25 4.35 -14.47
C SER A 72 8.37 3.61 -13.48
N ASN A 73 8.68 2.34 -13.23
CA ASN A 73 8.17 1.67 -12.04
C ASN A 73 8.75 2.31 -10.78
N TYR A 74 8.06 2.12 -9.66
CA TYR A 74 8.38 2.65 -8.34
C TYR A 74 7.96 1.64 -7.28
N GLY A 75 8.47 1.75 -6.07
CA GLY A 75 8.09 0.91 -4.94
C GLY A 75 9.17 0.90 -3.87
N VAL A 76 8.87 0.27 -2.74
CA VAL A 76 9.79 0.16 -1.59
C VAL A 76 11.06 -0.65 -1.89
N MET A 77 11.05 -1.41 -2.99
CA MET A 77 12.21 -2.17 -3.48
C MET A 77 13.13 -1.32 -4.37
N ALA A 78 12.83 -0.04 -4.61
CA ALA A 78 13.74 0.84 -5.34
C ALA A 78 14.90 1.25 -4.43
N ASP A 79 16.14 1.19 -4.94
CA ASP A 79 17.32 1.58 -4.18
C ASP A 79 17.79 3.00 -4.53
N ILE A 80 17.73 3.38 -5.80
CA ILE A 80 18.26 4.66 -6.25
C ILE A 80 17.57 5.22 -7.49
N TYR A 81 17.62 6.54 -7.64
CA TYR A 81 16.97 7.29 -8.71
C TYR A 81 18.01 7.89 -9.66
N ALA A 82 17.80 7.79 -10.97
CA ALA A 82 18.77 8.29 -11.94
C ALA A 82 18.13 8.84 -13.23
N PRO A 83 18.85 9.67 -14.01
CA PRO A 83 18.32 10.24 -15.25
C PRO A 83 17.97 9.15 -16.29
N GLY A 84 16.68 9.01 -16.60
CA GLY A 84 16.19 8.11 -17.65
C GLY A 84 15.59 8.83 -18.86
N GLY A 85 15.31 10.13 -18.74
CA GLY A 85 14.78 10.97 -19.80
C GLY A 85 13.25 11.00 -19.88
N ALA A 86 12.72 11.91 -20.69
CA ALA A 86 11.28 12.00 -20.93
C ALA A 86 10.75 10.78 -21.71
N ASP A 87 9.51 10.37 -21.48
CA ASP A 87 8.88 9.33 -22.30
C ASP A 87 8.85 9.77 -23.77
N GLY A 88 9.14 8.85 -24.70
CA GLY A 88 9.07 9.13 -26.13
C GLY A 88 7.66 9.48 -26.63
N ASN A 89 6.64 9.12 -25.87
CA ASN A 89 5.24 9.45 -26.16
C ASN A 89 4.75 10.70 -25.42
N ASP A 90 5.54 11.26 -24.50
CA ASP A 90 5.15 12.47 -23.77
C ASP A 90 5.43 13.72 -24.60
N THR A 91 4.35 14.26 -25.17
CA THR A 91 4.40 15.46 -26.01
C THR A 91 4.68 16.76 -25.24
N SER A 92 4.74 16.70 -23.91
CA SER A 92 5.07 17.85 -23.05
C SER A 92 6.55 18.22 -23.14
N TYR A 93 7.39 17.27 -23.56
CA TYR A 93 8.84 17.43 -23.66
C TYR A 93 9.34 17.28 -25.10
N PRO A 94 10.31 18.11 -25.53
CA PRO A 94 11.00 17.88 -26.78
C PRO A 94 11.83 16.59 -26.71
N ARG A 95 12.15 16.00 -27.86
CA ARG A 95 12.90 14.73 -27.95
C ARG A 95 14.26 14.81 -27.25
N GLU A 96 14.88 15.98 -27.24
CA GLU A 96 16.16 16.27 -26.62
C GLU A 96 16.15 16.15 -25.08
N CYS A 97 14.97 16.05 -24.47
CA CYS A 97 14.80 15.74 -23.05
C CYS A 97 14.94 14.23 -22.74
N GLN A 98 15.15 13.38 -23.75
CA GLN A 98 15.57 11.99 -23.58
C GLN A 98 17.09 11.88 -23.40
N VAL A 99 17.57 10.71 -23.01
CA VAL A 99 19.00 10.44 -22.85
C VAL A 99 19.65 10.27 -24.23
N TYR A 100 20.65 11.09 -24.51
CA TYR A 100 21.47 10.99 -25.72
C TYR A 100 22.50 9.86 -25.57
N SER A 101 22.46 8.88 -26.46
CA SER A 101 23.28 7.66 -26.39
C SER A 101 23.80 7.27 -27.77
N ILE A 102 24.79 6.37 -27.81
CA ILE A 102 25.31 5.80 -29.05
C ILE A 102 24.33 4.79 -29.66
N ASP A 103 24.28 4.72 -30.99
CA ASP A 103 23.40 3.78 -31.71
C ASP A 103 24.19 2.62 -32.35
N PHE A 104 23.56 1.46 -32.49
CA PHE A 104 24.17 0.24 -33.06
C PHE A 104 24.59 0.41 -34.53
N GLY A 105 23.99 1.36 -35.26
CA GLY A 105 24.34 1.73 -36.63
C GLY A 105 25.45 2.77 -36.76
N GLY A 106 26.03 3.22 -35.64
CA GLY A 106 26.91 4.39 -35.57
C GLY A 106 26.13 5.70 -35.40
N GLY A 107 26.81 6.72 -34.89
CA GLY A 107 26.17 7.99 -34.54
C GLY A 107 25.48 7.92 -33.17
N TYR A 108 24.43 8.72 -33.02
CA TYR A 108 23.77 8.91 -31.73
C TYR A 108 22.24 8.97 -31.87
N VAL A 109 21.56 8.59 -30.81
CA VAL A 109 20.11 8.52 -30.69
C VAL A 109 19.66 9.06 -29.34
N TYR A 110 18.46 9.61 -29.30
CA TYR A 110 17.76 9.95 -28.07
C TYR A 110 16.85 8.77 -27.69
N MET A 111 17.01 8.26 -26.47
CA MET A 111 16.24 7.15 -25.91
C MET A 111 15.83 7.45 -24.48
N SER A 112 14.77 6.80 -24.01
CA SER A 112 14.36 6.84 -22.62
C SER A 112 14.07 5.46 -22.05
N GLY A 113 14.14 5.37 -20.73
CA GLY A 113 13.85 4.16 -19.97
C GLY A 113 14.63 4.08 -18.67
N THR A 114 14.18 3.23 -17.74
CA THR A 114 15.01 2.76 -16.63
C THR A 114 16.28 2.06 -17.12
N SER A 115 16.25 1.48 -18.32
CA SER A 115 17.43 0.97 -19.04
C SER A 115 18.46 2.05 -19.37
N MET A 116 18.07 3.32 -19.47
CA MET A 116 18.97 4.46 -19.67
C MET A 116 19.41 5.07 -18.33
N ALA A 117 18.60 4.94 -17.28
CA ALA A 117 18.96 5.33 -15.92
C ALA A 117 20.02 4.40 -15.30
N CYS A 118 19.83 3.08 -15.44
CA CYS A 118 20.73 2.04 -14.92
C CYS A 118 22.22 2.26 -15.25
N PRO A 119 22.64 2.53 -16.50
CA PRO A 119 24.04 2.75 -16.84
C PRO A 119 24.65 4.02 -16.22
N HIS A 120 23.85 5.03 -15.86
CA HIS A 120 24.37 6.17 -15.08
C HIS A 120 24.83 5.72 -13.70
N VAL A 121 24.02 4.91 -13.02
CA VAL A 121 24.35 4.35 -11.70
C VAL A 121 25.56 3.41 -11.80
N SER A 122 25.60 2.54 -12.82
CA SER A 122 26.76 1.68 -13.07
C SER A 122 28.04 2.47 -13.36
N GLY A 123 27.93 3.61 -14.06
CA GLY A 123 29.03 4.52 -14.30
C GLY A 123 29.57 5.13 -13.02
N VAL A 124 28.70 5.59 -12.12
CA VAL A 124 29.11 6.11 -10.80
C VAL A 124 29.73 5.01 -9.94
N ALA A 125 29.17 3.81 -9.95
CA ALA A 125 29.76 2.66 -9.27
C ALA A 125 31.19 2.37 -9.79
N ALA A 126 31.41 2.44 -11.10
CA ALA A 126 32.74 2.29 -11.68
C ALA A 126 33.71 3.42 -11.27
N LEU A 127 33.24 4.66 -11.13
CA LEU A 127 34.06 5.76 -10.60
C LEU A 127 34.49 5.49 -9.14
N ILE A 128 33.59 4.97 -8.31
CA ILE A 128 33.90 4.58 -6.93
C ILE A 128 34.96 3.47 -6.92
N VAL A 129 34.78 2.39 -7.68
CA VAL A 129 35.77 1.31 -7.80
C VAL A 129 37.12 1.83 -8.31
N SER A 130 37.11 2.72 -9.30
CA SER A 130 38.33 3.29 -9.85
C SER A 130 39.12 4.10 -8.81
N HIS A 131 38.43 4.78 -7.89
CA HIS A 131 39.07 5.64 -6.89
C HIS A 131 39.46 4.87 -5.62
N TYR A 132 38.56 4.05 -5.10
CA TYR A 132 38.72 3.35 -3.81
C TYR A 132 39.22 1.91 -3.95
N GLY A 133 38.98 1.26 -5.08
CA GLY A 133 39.25 -0.16 -5.25
C GLY A 133 40.59 -0.47 -5.95
N VAL A 134 40.97 0.32 -6.96
CA VAL A 134 42.23 0.09 -7.67
C VAL A 134 43.42 0.23 -6.71
N GLY A 135 44.19 -0.85 -6.57
CA GLY A 135 45.36 -0.90 -5.69
C GLY A 135 45.05 -1.19 -4.21
N HIS A 136 43.79 -1.47 -3.86
CA HIS A 136 43.35 -1.78 -2.50
C HIS A 136 42.75 -3.19 -2.45
N SER A 137 43.37 -4.08 -1.68
CA SER A 137 43.02 -5.50 -1.58
C SER A 137 41.95 -5.82 -0.53
N ASP A 138 41.33 -4.78 0.04
CA ASP A 138 40.27 -4.86 1.05
C ASP A 138 38.97 -4.18 0.58
N PHE A 139 38.91 -3.71 -0.67
CA PHE A 139 37.73 -3.04 -1.22
C PHE A 139 36.68 -4.06 -1.67
N THR A 140 35.49 -4.02 -1.08
CA THR A 140 34.43 -5.03 -1.32
C THR A 140 33.22 -4.49 -2.08
N ALA A 141 32.42 -5.38 -2.66
CA ALA A 141 31.14 -5.04 -3.28
C ALA A 141 30.17 -4.35 -2.31
N GLU A 142 30.19 -4.71 -1.02
CA GLU A 142 29.36 -4.06 0.00
C GLU A 142 29.81 -2.62 0.27
N GLN A 143 31.12 -2.39 0.39
CA GLN A 143 31.67 -1.02 0.54
C GLN A 143 31.36 -0.14 -0.67
N LEU A 144 31.34 -0.73 -1.88
CA LEU A 144 30.85 -0.06 -3.08
C LEU A 144 29.37 0.28 -2.97
N LYS A 145 28.52 -0.68 -2.60
CA LYS A 145 27.06 -0.48 -2.46
C LYS A 145 26.76 0.62 -1.44
N GLU A 146 27.40 0.61 -0.28
CA GLU A 146 27.26 1.66 0.73
C GLU A 146 27.63 3.04 0.18
N ARG A 147 28.78 3.18 -0.49
CA ARG A 147 29.21 4.47 -1.08
C ARG A 147 28.24 4.94 -2.14
N LEU A 148 27.79 4.03 -2.99
CA LEU A 148 26.85 4.33 -4.05
C LEU A 148 25.51 4.85 -3.49
N LEU A 149 24.96 4.18 -2.46
CA LEU A 149 23.70 4.55 -1.84
C LEU A 149 23.80 5.75 -0.88
N ARG A 150 25.01 6.24 -0.58
CA ARG A 150 25.24 7.54 0.09
C ARG A 150 25.45 8.69 -0.89
N SER A 151 25.76 8.38 -2.15
CA SER A 151 26.10 9.33 -3.21
C SER A 151 24.85 9.84 -3.95
N TYR A 152 23.92 10.45 -3.22
CA TYR A 152 22.69 10.97 -3.79
C TYR A 152 22.39 12.40 -3.35
N ARG A 153 21.60 13.13 -4.13
CA ARG A 153 20.98 14.37 -3.69
C ARG A 153 19.48 14.17 -3.45
N PRO A 154 18.91 14.80 -2.41
CA PRO A 154 17.47 14.84 -2.22
C PRO A 154 16.77 15.52 -3.41
N VAL A 155 15.54 15.11 -3.71
CA VAL A 155 14.72 15.65 -4.82
C VAL A 155 13.24 15.75 -4.45
N SER A 156 12.90 15.78 -3.15
CA SER A 156 11.50 15.75 -2.71
C SER A 156 10.67 16.92 -3.24
N GLU A 157 11.28 18.09 -3.46
CA GLU A 157 10.58 19.27 -3.99
C GLU A 157 9.94 19.00 -5.37
N TYR A 158 10.45 18.02 -6.12
CA TYR A 158 9.96 17.61 -7.43
C TYR A 158 9.12 16.31 -7.38
N VAL A 159 9.22 15.54 -6.30
CA VAL A 159 8.58 14.22 -6.19
C VAL A 159 7.26 14.35 -5.41
N GLY A 160 6.15 14.09 -6.08
CA GLY A 160 4.83 14.11 -5.42
C GLY A 160 4.69 13.05 -4.32
N ALA A 161 3.91 13.36 -3.28
CA ALA A 161 3.71 12.52 -2.08
C ALA A 161 3.35 11.05 -2.36
N LYS A 162 2.72 10.74 -3.50
CA LYS A 162 2.43 9.38 -3.96
C LYS A 162 3.69 8.49 -4.03
N TYR A 163 4.82 9.07 -4.43
CA TYR A 163 6.07 8.38 -4.74
C TYR A 163 7.14 8.54 -3.65
N ASP A 164 6.81 9.24 -2.57
CA ASP A 164 7.70 9.39 -1.43
C ASP A 164 8.07 8.02 -0.84
N GLY A 165 9.35 7.79 -0.59
CA GLY A 165 9.83 6.47 -0.14
C GLY A 165 9.89 5.38 -1.23
N LYS A 166 9.54 5.67 -2.48
CA LYS A 166 9.31 4.65 -3.53
C LYS A 166 10.20 4.79 -4.76
N LEU A 167 11.15 5.73 -4.76
CA LEU A 167 12.07 5.96 -5.88
C LEU A 167 13.53 5.61 -5.51
N GLY A 168 13.75 5.05 -4.34
CA GLY A 168 15.08 4.86 -3.76
C GLY A 168 15.51 6.03 -2.90
N VAL A 169 16.78 6.06 -2.52
CA VAL A 169 17.35 7.03 -1.58
C VAL A 169 17.37 8.47 -2.11
N GLY A 170 17.37 8.64 -3.43
CA GLY A 170 17.39 9.95 -4.09
C GLY A 170 18.16 9.89 -5.41
N LEU A 171 18.36 11.07 -6.02
CA LEU A 171 19.02 11.19 -7.31
C LEU A 171 20.52 10.95 -7.20
N ILE A 172 21.05 9.95 -7.90
CA ILE A 172 22.49 9.66 -7.96
C ILE A 172 23.31 10.92 -8.29
N ASP A 173 24.41 11.11 -7.56
CA ASP A 173 25.33 12.23 -7.74
C ASP A 173 26.79 11.76 -7.71
N ALA A 174 27.46 11.83 -8.86
CA ALA A 174 28.85 11.44 -9.00
C ALA A 174 29.83 12.32 -8.19
N GLY A 175 29.44 13.55 -7.84
CA GLY A 175 30.27 14.43 -7.02
C GLY A 175 30.34 14.02 -5.55
N LEU A 176 29.35 13.24 -5.09
CA LEU A 176 29.24 12.80 -3.71
C LEU A 176 29.96 11.48 -3.42
N ILE A 177 30.65 10.89 -4.41
CA ILE A 177 31.44 9.67 -4.19
C ILE A 177 32.58 9.86 -3.18
N PHE A 178 32.99 11.12 -2.96
CA PHE A 178 34.04 11.50 -2.02
C PHE A 178 33.49 11.92 -0.65
N LEU A 179 32.19 11.74 -0.41
CA LEU A 179 31.59 12.10 0.87
C LEU A 179 32.16 11.20 1.97
N GLU A 180 32.82 11.80 2.95
CA GLU A 180 33.36 11.12 4.11
C GLU A 180 32.43 11.26 5.31
N ASN A 181 32.49 10.27 6.21
CA ASN A 181 31.77 10.33 7.48
C ASN A 181 32.34 11.50 8.29
N PRO A 182 31.51 12.47 8.73
CA PRO A 182 32.01 13.59 9.54
C PRO A 182 32.43 13.16 10.96
N GLU A 183 32.19 11.91 11.35
CA GLU A 183 32.43 11.33 12.69
C GLU A 183 31.68 12.07 13.82
N SER A 184 30.79 12.98 13.46
CA SER A 184 29.87 13.67 14.34
C SER A 184 28.47 13.13 14.15
N VAL A 185 27.67 13.13 15.21
CA VAL A 185 26.23 12.90 15.08
C VAL A 185 25.57 14.08 14.34
N PRO A 186 24.41 13.86 13.69
CA PRO A 186 23.67 14.94 13.07
C PRO A 186 23.26 16.04 14.05
N GLY A 187 22.93 17.22 13.52
CA GLY A 187 22.29 18.27 14.30
C GLY A 187 21.00 17.78 14.96
N GLU A 188 20.64 18.39 16.09
CA GLU A 188 19.41 18.06 16.79
C GLU A 188 18.17 18.48 15.99
N ILE A 189 17.08 17.73 16.15
CA ILE A 189 15.77 18.07 15.61
C ILE A 189 15.31 19.42 16.17
N THR A 190 14.84 20.32 15.30
CA THR A 190 14.34 21.64 15.71
C THR A 190 12.90 21.86 15.28
N SER A 191 12.18 22.66 16.07
CA SER A 191 10.74 22.89 15.93
C SER A 191 9.89 21.61 15.78
N PRO A 192 10.07 20.60 16.64
CA PRO A 192 9.23 19.41 16.62
C PRO A 192 7.80 19.74 17.03
N GLU A 193 6.85 19.24 16.26
CA GLU A 193 5.43 19.38 16.47
C GLU A 193 4.74 18.04 16.26
N ALA A 194 3.78 17.73 17.11
CA ALA A 194 2.89 16.59 16.97
C ALA A 194 1.45 17.09 17.14
N GLU A 195 0.62 16.81 16.14
CA GLU A 195 -0.79 17.19 16.09
C GLU A 195 -1.65 15.92 15.99
N ALA A 196 -2.71 15.85 16.78
CA ALA A 196 -3.71 14.79 16.64
C ALA A 196 -4.59 15.06 15.43
N VAL A 197 -4.72 14.08 14.54
CA VAL A 197 -5.64 14.11 13.41
C VAL A 197 -6.51 12.87 13.49
N LEU A 198 -7.71 13.02 14.03
CA LEU A 198 -8.60 11.91 14.40
C LEU A 198 -7.94 10.97 15.42
N ASN A 199 -7.80 9.69 15.10
CA ASN A 199 -7.01 8.73 15.84
C ASN A 199 -5.52 8.74 15.45
N GLY A 200 -5.14 9.40 14.35
CA GLY A 200 -3.76 9.46 13.88
C GLY A 200 -2.96 10.60 14.50
N LEU A 201 -1.66 10.55 14.26
CA LEU A 201 -0.71 11.58 14.62
C LEU A 201 -0.11 12.17 13.35
N ARG A 202 -0.05 13.49 13.29
CA ARG A 202 0.71 14.23 12.29
C ARG A 202 1.94 14.80 12.96
N LEU A 203 3.10 14.33 12.55
CA LEU A 203 4.39 14.71 13.10
C LEU A 203 5.11 15.64 12.12
N SER A 204 5.72 16.72 12.61
CA SER A 204 6.53 17.60 11.77
C SER A 204 7.71 18.20 12.51
N TRP A 205 8.77 18.51 11.79
CA TRP A 205 9.95 19.20 12.30
C TRP A 205 10.77 19.80 11.16
N LEU A 206 11.76 20.63 11.50
CA LEU A 206 12.77 21.07 10.55
C LEU A 206 13.88 20.03 10.42
N VAL A 207 14.28 19.73 9.19
CA VAL A 207 15.36 18.78 8.86
C VAL A 207 16.69 19.35 9.36
N PRO A 208 17.42 18.66 10.25
CA PRO A 208 18.74 19.09 10.66
C PRO A 208 19.78 18.82 9.57
N ALA A 209 20.88 19.58 9.63
CA ALA A 209 22.07 19.30 8.85
C ALA A 209 22.98 18.32 9.62
N ASP A 210 23.69 17.48 8.87
CA ASP A 210 24.80 16.67 9.34
C ASP A 210 26.09 17.52 9.44
N GLY A 211 27.16 16.97 10.03
CA GLY A 211 28.45 17.66 10.21
C GLY A 211 29.13 18.10 8.92
N ASN A 212 28.78 17.47 7.79
CA ASN A 212 29.20 17.88 6.44
C ASN A 212 28.27 18.96 5.81
N GLY A 213 27.25 19.41 6.53
CA GLY A 213 26.27 20.42 6.09
C GLY A 213 25.13 19.86 5.22
N MET A 214 25.12 18.56 4.92
CA MET A 214 24.06 17.93 4.14
C MET A 214 22.84 17.61 4.98
N ALA A 215 21.68 17.45 4.33
CA ALA A 215 20.50 16.92 4.98
C ALA A 215 20.73 15.48 5.48
N VAL A 216 20.14 15.16 6.63
CA VAL A 216 20.12 13.80 7.18
C VAL A 216 19.38 12.82 6.25
N ALA A 217 19.68 11.53 6.36
CA ALA A 217 19.09 10.48 5.52
C ALA A 217 17.67 10.09 5.97
N GLY A 218 17.36 10.27 7.25
CA GLY A 218 16.07 9.88 7.79
C GLY A 218 15.91 10.21 9.27
N PHE A 219 14.84 9.65 9.83
CA PHE A 219 14.45 9.84 11.22
C PHE A 219 13.97 8.53 11.83
N THR A 220 14.29 8.31 13.10
CA THR A 220 13.70 7.24 13.90
C THR A 220 12.80 7.88 14.93
N VAL A 221 11.59 7.34 15.07
CA VAL A 221 10.62 7.76 16.08
C VAL A 221 10.24 6.56 16.93
N THR A 222 10.57 6.60 18.21
CA THR A 222 10.01 5.65 19.18
C THR A 222 8.86 6.33 19.92
N TYR A 223 7.80 5.59 20.20
CA TYR A 223 6.68 6.14 20.95
C TYR A 223 6.13 5.15 21.98
N THR A 224 5.50 5.71 23.02
CA THR A 224 4.63 4.98 23.95
C THR A 224 3.26 5.64 23.97
N GLY A 225 2.20 4.86 23.78
CA GLY A 225 0.81 5.33 23.78
C GLY A 225 0.03 4.77 24.96
N ARG A 226 -0.49 5.64 25.82
CA ARG A 226 -1.30 5.28 27.00
C ARG A 226 -2.73 5.76 26.84
N GLY A 227 -3.70 4.86 27.02
CA GLY A 227 -5.10 5.22 26.97
C GLY A 227 -5.48 6.22 28.07
N VAL A 228 -6.41 7.13 27.78
CA VAL A 228 -6.92 8.12 28.74
C VAL A 228 -8.44 8.01 28.89
N GLY A 229 -8.98 8.53 30.00
CA GLY A 229 -10.41 8.51 30.28
C GLY A 229 -10.97 7.09 30.42
N LYS A 230 -12.02 6.75 29.65
CA LYS A 230 -12.65 5.41 29.66
C LYS A 230 -11.71 4.29 29.18
N PHE A 231 -10.58 4.65 28.57
CA PHE A 231 -9.59 3.73 28.03
C PHE A 231 -8.31 3.65 28.88
N ALA A 232 -8.30 4.19 30.11
CA ALA A 232 -7.12 4.18 30.98
C ALA A 232 -6.58 2.76 31.28
N ASP A 233 -7.45 1.74 31.26
CA ASP A 233 -7.07 0.34 31.47
C ASP A 233 -6.62 -0.37 30.18
N ARG A 234 -6.59 0.31 29.04
CA ARG A 234 -6.12 -0.25 27.77
C ARG A 234 -4.62 -0.52 27.84
N GLU A 235 -4.20 -1.65 27.27
CA GLU A 235 -2.78 -1.99 27.15
C GLU A 235 -1.99 -0.88 26.42
N GLU A 236 -0.88 -0.49 27.05
CA GLU A 236 0.08 0.47 26.50
C GLU A 236 0.69 -0.09 25.21
N VAL A 237 0.82 0.77 24.21
CA VAL A 237 1.53 0.42 22.97
C VAL A 237 2.89 1.06 22.94
N SER A 238 3.89 0.34 22.42
CA SER A 238 5.19 0.89 22.12
C SER A 238 5.69 0.35 20.79
N GLU A 239 6.12 1.25 19.91
CA GLU A 239 6.65 0.92 18.59
C GLU A 239 7.83 1.84 18.23
N GLU A 240 8.61 1.39 17.24
CA GLU A 240 9.66 2.16 16.59
C GLU A 240 9.31 2.31 15.10
N LEU A 241 9.37 3.54 14.62
CA LEU A 241 9.09 3.92 13.24
C LEU A 241 10.36 4.49 12.62
N SER A 242 10.57 4.19 11.34
CA SER A 242 11.67 4.75 10.56
C SER A 242 11.12 5.49 9.35
N PHE A 243 11.59 6.71 9.15
CA PHE A 243 11.20 7.58 8.05
C PHE A 243 12.42 7.92 7.21
N SER A 244 12.32 7.77 5.90
CA SER A 244 13.32 8.31 4.98
C SER A 244 13.13 9.82 4.85
N ASN A 245 14.25 10.55 4.72
CA ASN A 245 14.25 11.98 4.46
C ASN A 245 14.68 12.25 3.02
N TYR A 246 13.85 13.00 2.32
CA TYR A 246 14.08 13.43 0.94
C TYR A 246 14.12 14.94 0.79
N ALA A 247 13.95 15.68 1.90
CA ALA A 247 13.98 17.13 1.97
C ALA A 247 15.36 17.65 2.36
N GLU A 248 15.63 18.92 2.06
CA GLU A 248 16.91 19.56 2.33
C GLU A 248 17.00 20.03 3.79
N ALA A 249 18.22 20.29 4.26
CA ALA A 249 18.43 20.82 5.60
C ALA A 249 17.73 22.18 5.75
N GLY A 250 16.93 22.32 6.81
CA GLY A 250 16.11 23.49 7.08
C GLY A 250 14.69 23.45 6.50
N ASP A 251 14.39 22.50 5.62
CA ASP A 251 13.01 22.27 5.16
C ASP A 251 12.16 21.67 6.29
N ARG A 252 10.84 21.88 6.21
CA ARG A 252 9.88 21.24 7.11
C ARG A 252 9.37 19.94 6.51
N VAL A 253 9.54 18.84 7.25
CA VAL A 253 8.98 17.53 6.90
C VAL A 253 7.69 17.25 7.66
N LEU A 254 6.84 16.40 7.08
CA LEU A 254 5.55 16.03 7.61
C LEU A 254 5.34 14.52 7.46
N TYR A 255 5.09 13.83 8.57
CA TYR A 255 4.79 12.41 8.59
C TYR A 255 3.42 12.17 9.22
N THR A 256 2.66 11.21 8.69
CA THR A 256 1.40 10.77 9.28
C THR A 256 1.57 9.36 9.80
N VAL A 257 1.15 9.14 11.03
CA VAL A 257 1.26 7.89 11.76
C VAL A 257 -0.12 7.48 12.22
N GLU A 258 -0.45 6.20 12.06
CA GLU A 258 -1.68 5.66 12.63
C GLU A 258 -1.63 5.67 14.16
N GLY A 259 -2.77 5.88 14.79
CA GLY A 259 -2.86 5.86 16.23
C GLY A 259 -4.23 5.40 16.72
N ARG A 260 -4.46 5.62 18.01
CA ARG A 260 -5.65 5.22 18.74
C ARG A 260 -6.31 6.46 19.32
N TYR A 261 -7.64 6.52 19.34
CA TYR A 261 -8.38 7.56 20.05
C TYR A 261 -8.09 7.56 21.54
N ASN A 262 -8.29 8.72 22.19
CA ASN A 262 -8.13 8.92 23.63
C ASN A 262 -6.82 8.30 24.13
N THR A 263 -5.71 8.61 23.48
CA THR A 263 -4.41 8.05 23.81
C THR A 263 -3.39 9.18 23.90
N GLU A 264 -2.72 9.26 25.04
CA GLU A 264 -1.58 10.14 25.25
C GLU A 264 -0.32 9.45 24.71
N TYR A 265 0.35 10.11 23.77
CA TYR A 265 1.57 9.65 23.15
C TYR A 265 2.76 10.45 23.65
N GLU A 266 3.78 9.75 24.14
CA GLU A 266 5.12 10.27 24.37
C GLU A 266 6.01 9.74 23.24
N LEU A 267 6.58 10.64 22.44
CA LEU A 267 7.40 10.33 21.28
C LEU A 267 8.84 10.83 21.50
N LEU A 268 9.80 10.06 21.01
CA LEU A 268 11.22 10.42 20.94
C LEU A 268 11.65 10.37 19.49
N VAL A 269 12.09 11.50 18.95
CA VAL A 269 12.52 11.62 17.55
C VAL A 269 14.02 11.85 17.48
N SER A 270 14.71 11.04 16.69
CA SER A 270 16.14 11.18 16.39
C SER A 270 16.36 11.29 14.88
N ALA A 271 17.35 12.08 14.48
CA ALA A 271 17.82 12.14 13.10
C ALA A 271 18.91 11.09 12.84
N VAL A 272 18.95 10.57 11.62
CA VAL A 272 19.94 9.58 11.18
C VAL A 272 20.62 10.10 9.92
N ASP A 273 21.95 10.26 9.92
CA ASP A 273 22.67 10.61 8.70
C ASP A 273 22.84 9.41 7.75
N ARG A 274 23.48 9.68 6.62
CA ARG A 274 23.76 8.67 5.58
C ARG A 274 24.77 7.62 6.02
N PHE A 275 25.53 7.88 7.09
CA PHE A 275 26.53 6.99 7.66
C PHE A 275 25.99 6.14 8.82
N GLY A 276 24.75 6.40 9.26
CA GLY A 276 24.10 5.70 10.37
C GLY A 276 24.38 6.33 11.73
N ASN A 277 24.99 7.52 11.80
CA ASN A 277 25.12 8.24 13.07
C ASN A 277 23.75 8.82 13.45
N VAL A 278 23.42 8.72 14.74
CA VAL A 278 22.09 9.08 15.28
C VAL A 278 22.23 10.27 16.22
N SER A 279 21.37 11.29 16.06
CA SER A 279 21.34 12.47 16.94
C SER A 279 20.82 12.13 18.34
N ASN A 280 20.95 13.08 19.27
CA ASN A 280 20.17 13.02 20.50
C ASN A 280 18.67 13.02 20.15
N ALA A 281 17.89 12.26 20.92
CA ALA A 281 16.45 12.22 20.77
C ALA A 281 15.80 13.49 21.35
N VAL A 282 14.80 14.01 20.65
CA VAL A 282 13.96 15.12 21.10
C VAL A 282 12.57 14.60 21.43
N ALA A 283 12.10 14.90 22.64
CA ALA A 283 10.79 14.49 23.10
C ALA A 283 9.68 15.39 22.54
N ILE A 284 8.60 14.76 22.07
CA ILE A 284 7.37 15.41 21.65
C ILE A 284 6.21 14.64 22.29
N ALA A 285 5.15 15.33 22.67
CA ALA A 285 3.96 14.69 23.22
C ALA A 285 2.73 15.15 22.46
N CYS A 286 1.78 14.25 22.28
CA CYS A 286 0.49 14.55 21.67
C CYS A 286 -0.58 13.64 22.26
N THR A 287 -1.75 14.19 22.53
CA THR A 287 -2.89 13.41 22.99
C THR A 287 -3.93 13.39 21.87
N THR A 288 -4.27 12.21 21.36
CA THR A 288 -5.42 12.05 20.48
C THR A 288 -6.69 12.30 21.29
N GLY A 289 -7.59 13.12 20.75
CA GLY A 289 -8.62 13.82 21.53
C GLY A 289 -9.62 12.95 22.29
N ASP A 290 -10.49 13.64 23.02
CA ASP A 290 -11.58 13.06 23.81
C ASP A 290 -12.75 12.64 22.91
N TYR A 291 -12.57 11.55 22.15
CA TYR A 291 -13.68 10.98 21.41
C TYR A 291 -14.70 10.36 22.39
N ALA A 292 -15.75 11.10 22.71
CA ALA A 292 -16.89 10.62 23.46
C ALA A 292 -17.96 10.16 22.47
N ASN A 293 -17.85 8.91 22.02
CA ASN A 293 -18.79 8.29 21.09
C ASN A 293 -20.26 8.48 21.54
N GLU A 294 -21.07 9.07 20.66
CA GLU A 294 -22.52 9.05 20.74
C GLU A 294 -23.04 8.01 19.76
N LYS A 295 -24.09 7.27 20.14
CA LYS A 295 -24.66 6.26 19.27
C LYS A 295 -25.30 6.86 18.01
N PRO A 296 -25.38 6.08 16.91
CA PRO A 296 -26.03 6.50 15.69
C PRO A 296 -27.50 6.85 15.89
N ARG A 297 -28.01 7.73 15.03
CA ARG A 297 -29.38 8.22 15.06
C ARG A 297 -30.06 8.01 13.73
N ILE A 298 -31.36 7.74 13.80
CA ILE A 298 -32.24 7.68 12.62
C ILE A 298 -32.71 9.11 12.32
N THR A 299 -32.31 9.66 11.18
CA THR A 299 -32.73 10.99 10.70
C THR A 299 -34.09 10.92 10.03
N GLU A 300 -34.35 9.84 9.27
CA GLU A 300 -35.61 9.58 8.58
C GLU A 300 -35.96 8.09 8.66
N ARG A 301 -37.26 7.77 8.76
CA ARG A 301 -37.72 6.37 8.76
C ARG A 301 -38.14 5.96 7.36
N PHE A 302 -37.63 4.84 6.89
CA PHE A 302 -38.16 4.17 5.70
C PHE A 302 -39.64 3.85 5.92
N GLY A 303 -40.51 4.44 5.09
CA GLY A 303 -41.94 4.16 5.11
C GLY A 303 -42.28 2.79 4.49
N ASN A 304 -43.56 2.59 4.19
CA ASN A 304 -43.98 1.46 3.36
C ASN A 304 -43.63 1.76 1.90
N ILE A 305 -42.81 0.92 1.31
CA ILE A 305 -42.38 1.06 -0.09
C ILE A 305 -43.30 0.19 -0.94
N LYS A 306 -44.02 0.82 -1.88
CA LYS A 306 -44.89 0.12 -2.82
C LYS A 306 -44.24 0.13 -4.20
N ILE A 307 -44.10 -1.06 -4.80
CA ILE A 307 -43.53 -1.26 -6.12
C ILE A 307 -44.60 -1.95 -6.97
N ALA A 308 -44.97 -1.34 -8.09
CA ALA A 308 -46.11 -1.79 -8.89
C ALA A 308 -45.85 -3.13 -9.62
N GLU A 309 -44.63 -3.32 -10.14
CA GLU A 309 -44.26 -4.51 -10.93
C GLU A 309 -42.87 -5.04 -10.52
N ALA A 310 -42.73 -6.36 -10.47
CA ALA A 310 -41.46 -7.04 -10.36
C ALA A 310 -40.59 -6.89 -11.61
N GLY A 311 -39.28 -6.90 -11.43
CA GLY A 311 -38.26 -6.76 -12.47
C GLY A 311 -37.22 -5.69 -12.13
N ALA A 312 -35.99 -5.87 -12.64
CA ALA A 312 -34.85 -4.99 -12.38
C ALA A 312 -35.11 -3.51 -12.73
N ALA A 313 -35.93 -3.24 -13.75
CA ALA A 313 -36.30 -1.87 -14.16
C ALA A 313 -37.13 -1.11 -13.11
N SER A 314 -37.76 -1.82 -12.17
CA SER A 314 -38.57 -1.27 -11.08
C SER A 314 -37.79 -1.14 -9.76
N SER A 315 -36.47 -1.25 -9.81
CA SER A 315 -35.62 -1.17 -8.62
C SER A 315 -35.68 0.21 -7.97
N VAL A 316 -35.71 0.22 -6.64
CA VAL A 316 -35.73 1.46 -5.84
C VAL A 316 -34.41 1.62 -5.09
N ARG A 317 -33.89 2.84 -5.04
CA ARG A 317 -32.58 3.15 -4.42
C ARG A 317 -32.76 4.09 -3.25
N PHE A 318 -32.04 3.83 -2.17
CA PHE A 318 -31.98 4.65 -0.96
C PHE A 318 -30.53 4.97 -0.62
N VAL A 319 -30.22 6.25 -0.49
CA VAL A 319 -28.92 6.71 0.03
C VAL A 319 -28.99 6.68 1.55
N LEU A 320 -28.28 5.75 2.20
CA LEU A 320 -28.48 5.47 3.62
C LEU A 320 -28.02 6.61 4.54
N SER A 321 -27.05 7.41 4.10
CA SER A 321 -26.64 8.64 4.79
C SER A 321 -27.75 9.71 4.92
N ASP A 322 -28.85 9.59 4.18
CA ASP A 322 -30.01 10.47 4.35
C ASP A 322 -30.92 10.00 5.50
N TYR A 323 -30.84 8.73 5.88
CA TYR A 323 -31.69 8.06 6.87
C TYR A 323 -31.01 7.81 8.22
N PHE A 324 -29.68 7.86 8.26
CA PHE A 324 -28.88 7.71 9.46
C PHE A 324 -27.82 8.80 9.54
N SER A 325 -27.54 9.23 10.77
CA SER A 325 -26.46 10.18 11.08
C SER A 325 -25.83 9.81 12.41
N ASP A 326 -24.55 10.13 12.56
CA ASP A 326 -23.90 10.14 13.87
C ASP A 326 -23.55 11.59 14.28
N PRO A 327 -23.82 12.01 15.54
CA PRO A 327 -23.32 13.28 16.06
C PRO A 327 -21.81 13.47 15.90
N ASN A 328 -21.03 12.39 15.90
CA ASN A 328 -19.58 12.40 15.82
C ASN A 328 -19.02 12.24 14.40
N LEU A 329 -19.86 12.22 13.34
CA LEU A 329 -19.39 12.16 11.95
C LEU A 329 -18.41 13.31 11.62
N ALA A 330 -18.65 14.50 12.17
CA ALA A 330 -17.77 15.66 11.96
C ALA A 330 -16.42 15.54 12.68
N ASP A 331 -16.36 14.71 13.72
CA ASP A 331 -15.16 14.39 14.49
C ASP A 331 -14.42 13.17 13.93
N GLY A 332 -14.80 12.72 12.71
CA GLY A 332 -14.19 11.62 11.98
C GLY A 332 -14.75 10.23 12.28
N ASP A 333 -15.90 10.15 12.94
CA ASP A 333 -16.66 8.90 12.99
C ASP A 333 -17.23 8.54 11.61
N VAL A 334 -17.53 7.25 11.41
CA VAL A 334 -18.10 6.74 10.16
C VAL A 334 -19.19 5.72 10.46
N LEU A 335 -20.22 5.71 9.60
CA LEU A 335 -21.29 4.71 9.68
C LEU A 335 -21.08 3.62 8.64
N ALA A 336 -20.98 2.38 9.12
CA ALA A 336 -21.06 1.19 8.29
C ALA A 336 -22.51 0.67 8.25
N TYR A 337 -22.98 0.26 7.08
CA TYR A 337 -24.36 -0.20 6.90
C TYR A 337 -24.44 -1.71 6.64
N SER A 338 -25.44 -2.36 7.23
CA SER A 338 -25.77 -3.76 6.97
C SER A 338 -27.26 -3.97 6.78
N ILE A 339 -27.62 -4.94 5.94
CA ILE A 339 -29.00 -5.20 5.53
C ILE A 339 -29.39 -6.62 5.93
N THR A 340 -30.50 -6.76 6.63
CA THR A 340 -31.13 -8.05 6.91
C THR A 340 -32.45 -8.16 6.17
N ASN A 341 -32.55 -9.13 5.26
CA ASN A 341 -33.76 -9.43 4.53
C ASN A 341 -34.01 -10.94 4.54
N ARG A 342 -35.18 -11.36 5.05
CA ARG A 342 -35.55 -12.79 5.10
C ARG A 342 -36.34 -13.26 3.88
N TYR A 343 -36.67 -12.34 2.98
CA TYR A 343 -37.56 -12.54 1.84
C TYR A 343 -36.86 -12.18 0.52
N GLU A 344 -35.62 -12.66 0.33
CA GLU A 344 -34.82 -12.35 -0.86
C GLU A 344 -35.45 -12.84 -2.18
N HIS A 345 -36.30 -13.86 -2.11
CA HIS A 345 -37.10 -14.34 -3.24
C HIS A 345 -38.23 -13.39 -3.65
N ILE A 346 -38.63 -12.45 -2.77
CA ILE A 346 -39.62 -11.40 -3.06
C ILE A 346 -38.90 -10.13 -3.50
N VAL A 347 -37.90 -9.70 -2.73
CA VAL A 347 -37.09 -8.50 -3.03
C VAL A 347 -35.64 -8.80 -2.74
N ARG A 348 -34.75 -8.62 -3.71
CA ARG A 348 -33.31 -8.71 -3.50
C ARG A 348 -32.79 -7.36 -3.02
N THR A 349 -31.84 -7.41 -2.08
CA THR A 349 -31.23 -6.22 -1.50
C THR A 349 -29.74 -6.21 -1.81
N THR A 350 -29.24 -5.11 -2.37
CA THR A 350 -27.82 -4.93 -2.65
C THR A 350 -27.36 -3.61 -2.04
N LEU A 351 -26.15 -3.60 -1.46
CA LEU A 351 -25.51 -2.38 -0.96
C LEU A 351 -24.40 -1.99 -1.94
N GLU A 352 -24.62 -0.93 -2.70
CA GLU A 352 -23.63 -0.39 -3.64
C GLU A 352 -22.77 0.66 -2.93
N GLU A 353 -21.45 0.57 -3.15
CA GLU A 353 -20.44 1.48 -2.58
C GLU A 353 -20.56 1.67 -1.06
N GLY A 354 -21.13 0.69 -0.35
CA GLY A 354 -21.32 0.74 1.10
C GLY A 354 -22.39 1.70 1.61
N ASN A 355 -23.03 2.52 0.77
CA ASN A 355 -23.97 3.57 1.20
C ASN A 355 -25.31 3.58 0.45
N VAL A 356 -25.42 2.92 -0.71
CA VAL A 356 -26.66 2.94 -1.50
C VAL A 356 -27.35 1.58 -1.42
N LEU A 357 -28.47 1.52 -0.72
CA LEU A 357 -29.34 0.35 -0.69
C LEU A 357 -30.20 0.30 -1.96
N VAL A 358 -30.09 -0.80 -2.70
CA VAL A 358 -30.90 -1.09 -3.87
C VAL A 358 -31.87 -2.23 -3.55
N LEU A 359 -33.17 -1.98 -3.77
CA LEU A 359 -34.23 -2.96 -3.67
C LEU A 359 -34.65 -3.39 -5.07
N GLU A 360 -34.29 -4.60 -5.47
CA GLU A 360 -34.70 -5.19 -6.74
C GLU A 360 -35.92 -6.10 -6.52
N PRO A 361 -37.10 -5.77 -7.08
CA PRO A 361 -38.31 -6.56 -6.89
C PRO A 361 -38.27 -7.83 -7.77
N LEU A 362 -38.40 -9.02 -7.19
CA LEU A 362 -38.33 -10.30 -7.90
C LEU A 362 -39.69 -10.97 -8.07
N ALA A 363 -40.54 -10.93 -7.05
CA ALA A 363 -41.84 -11.59 -7.05
C ALA A 363 -42.89 -10.76 -6.30
N ARG A 364 -44.17 -10.99 -6.62
CA ARG A 364 -45.27 -10.33 -5.89
C ARG A 364 -45.26 -10.77 -4.43
N GLY A 365 -45.49 -9.85 -3.49
CA GLY A 365 -45.47 -10.21 -2.08
C GLY A 365 -45.14 -9.05 -1.17
N THR A 366 -44.89 -9.39 0.10
CA THR A 366 -44.50 -8.42 1.12
C THR A 366 -43.26 -8.92 1.83
N ALA A 367 -42.24 -8.07 1.89
CA ALA A 367 -40.96 -8.33 2.52
C ALA A 367 -40.68 -7.26 3.59
N ASN A 368 -40.09 -7.68 4.71
CA ASN A 368 -39.54 -6.76 5.69
C ASN A 368 -38.02 -6.74 5.54
N VAL A 369 -37.48 -5.57 5.19
CA VAL A 369 -36.04 -5.31 5.07
C VAL A 369 -35.62 -4.45 6.24
N THR A 370 -34.57 -4.85 6.94
CA THR A 370 -34.00 -4.11 8.06
C THR A 370 -32.62 -3.58 7.69
N VAL A 371 -32.37 -2.31 7.97
CA VAL A 371 -31.08 -1.64 7.82
C VAL A 371 -30.53 -1.36 9.21
N LEU A 372 -29.27 -1.72 9.45
CA LEU A 372 -28.51 -1.34 10.63
C LEU A 372 -27.38 -0.39 10.18
N ALA A 373 -27.26 0.74 10.87
CA ALA A 373 -26.11 1.63 10.79
C ALA A 373 -25.29 1.44 12.07
N THR A 374 -23.99 1.18 11.94
CA THR A 374 -23.06 0.90 13.03
C THR A 374 -21.94 1.94 13.01
N ASP A 375 -21.65 2.57 14.14
CA ASP A 375 -20.50 3.48 14.30
C ASP A 375 -19.17 2.74 14.53
N LEU A 376 -18.07 3.48 14.67
CA LEU A 376 -16.75 2.92 14.98
C LEU A 376 -16.64 2.24 16.37
N ASP A 377 -17.53 2.58 17.33
CA ASP A 377 -17.58 1.96 18.67
C ASP A 377 -18.50 0.72 18.71
N GLY A 378 -19.12 0.39 17.58
CA GLY A 378 -20.00 -0.78 17.42
C GLY A 378 -21.44 -0.56 17.89
N GLU A 379 -21.82 0.67 18.24
CA GLU A 379 -23.19 1.02 18.59
C GLU A 379 -24.04 1.13 17.32
N VAL A 380 -25.33 0.81 17.44
CA VAL A 380 -26.21 0.62 16.27
C VAL A 380 -27.48 1.46 16.31
N ALA A 381 -27.86 1.99 15.16
CA ALA A 381 -29.21 2.44 14.85
C ALA A 381 -29.86 1.49 13.84
N GLN A 382 -31.08 1.07 14.12
CA GLN A 382 -31.81 0.14 13.27
C GLN A 382 -33.10 0.77 12.76
N SER A 383 -33.33 0.69 11.45
CA SER A 383 -34.61 1.02 10.84
C SER A 383 -35.08 -0.11 9.93
N ALA A 384 -36.39 -0.36 9.88
CA ALA A 384 -36.99 -1.38 9.03
C ALA A 384 -37.98 -0.76 8.06
N MET A 385 -38.13 -1.39 6.90
CA MET A 385 -39.09 -1.03 5.87
C MET A 385 -39.90 -2.24 5.45
N THR A 386 -41.17 -1.99 5.16
CA THR A 386 -42.05 -2.98 4.54
C THR A 386 -42.13 -2.68 3.05
N VAL A 387 -41.66 -3.61 2.24
CA VAL A 387 -41.68 -3.55 0.78
C VAL A 387 -42.84 -4.39 0.28
N ILE A 388 -43.73 -3.79 -0.50
CA ILE A 388 -44.91 -4.43 -1.07
C ILE A 388 -44.79 -4.38 -2.59
N ILE A 389 -44.70 -5.56 -3.22
CA ILE A 389 -44.66 -5.71 -4.68
C ILE A 389 -46.03 -6.20 -5.12
N GLU A 390 -46.72 -5.38 -5.91
CA GLU A 390 -48.14 -5.61 -6.24
C GLU A 390 -48.32 -6.69 -7.33
N ASN A 391 -47.48 -6.66 -8.37
CA ASN A 391 -47.57 -7.58 -9.51
C ASN A 391 -46.23 -8.24 -9.82
N GLY A 392 -46.24 -9.48 -10.29
CA GLY A 392 -45.04 -10.27 -10.58
C GLY A 392 -45.31 -11.77 -10.49
N PRO A 393 -44.27 -12.61 -10.71
CA PRO A 393 -44.37 -14.06 -10.53
C PRO A 393 -44.73 -14.41 -9.08
N ASP A 394 -45.27 -15.62 -8.86
CA ASP A 394 -45.63 -16.08 -7.53
C ASP A 394 -44.35 -16.32 -6.70
N PRO A 395 -44.28 -15.90 -5.42
CA PRO A 395 -43.09 -16.10 -4.59
C PRO A 395 -42.78 -17.59 -4.30
N SER A 396 -43.72 -18.50 -4.60
CA SER A 396 -43.52 -19.95 -4.52
C SER A 396 -43.04 -20.58 -5.84
N ASP A 397 -43.14 -19.86 -6.96
CA ASP A 397 -42.37 -20.20 -8.15
C ASP A 397 -40.93 -19.88 -7.78
N LYS A 398 -40.18 -20.93 -7.42
CA LYS A 398 -38.73 -20.81 -7.26
C LYS A 398 -38.25 -20.08 -8.52
N PRO A 399 -37.53 -18.95 -8.42
CA PRO A 399 -36.70 -18.58 -9.55
C PRO A 399 -35.90 -19.85 -9.85
N ASP A 400 -35.90 -20.29 -11.12
CA ASP A 400 -35.05 -21.40 -11.54
C ASP A 400 -33.73 -21.26 -10.81
N GLU A 401 -33.27 -22.34 -10.15
CA GLU A 401 -31.90 -22.36 -9.60
C GLU A 401 -31.04 -21.69 -10.64
N PRO A 402 -30.37 -20.58 -10.30
CA PRO A 402 -29.73 -19.80 -11.30
C PRO A 402 -28.81 -20.77 -12.03
N SER A 403 -29.04 -20.96 -13.32
CA SER A 403 -28.01 -21.48 -14.19
C SER A 403 -26.93 -20.39 -14.14
N VAL A 404 -26.06 -20.45 -13.13
CA VAL A 404 -25.12 -19.37 -12.84
C VAL A 404 -24.06 -19.44 -13.93
N GLU A 405 -24.32 -18.79 -15.05
CA GLU A 405 -23.26 -18.31 -15.93
C GLU A 405 -22.56 -17.14 -15.20
N GLY A 406 -21.85 -17.39 -14.08
CA GLY A 406 -21.21 -16.32 -13.29
C GLY A 406 -20.78 -16.67 -11.86
N PHE A 407 -20.47 -15.62 -11.07
CA PHE A 407 -20.07 -15.68 -9.66
C PHE A 407 -21.27 -15.44 -8.72
N ALA A 408 -21.45 -16.29 -7.70
CA ALA A 408 -22.47 -16.09 -6.67
C ALA A 408 -22.06 -16.65 -5.29
N LEU A 409 -22.63 -16.09 -4.22
CA LEU A 409 -22.46 -16.56 -2.84
C LEU A 409 -23.82 -17.00 -2.29
N TYR A 410 -23.95 -18.25 -1.88
CA TYR A 410 -25.23 -18.83 -1.46
C TYR A 410 -25.05 -19.89 -0.35
N PRO A 411 -25.93 -20.00 0.65
CA PRO A 411 -27.05 -19.12 0.94
C PRO A 411 -26.54 -17.78 1.46
N ASN A 412 -27.11 -16.69 0.98
CA ASN A 412 -26.94 -15.38 1.60
C ASN A 412 -28.33 -14.95 2.08
N PRO A 413 -28.58 -14.75 3.38
CA PRO A 413 -27.64 -14.89 4.51
C PRO A 413 -27.25 -16.35 4.82
N VAL A 414 -26.01 -16.55 5.25
CA VAL A 414 -25.41 -17.85 5.57
C VAL A 414 -25.46 -18.14 7.07
N ALA A 415 -25.72 -19.40 7.43
CA ALA A 415 -25.54 -19.89 8.80
C ALA A 415 -24.07 -20.28 9.00
N ASP A 416 -23.66 -21.46 8.56
CA ASP A 416 -22.32 -21.98 8.83
C ASP A 416 -21.51 -22.26 7.57
N LEU A 417 -22.18 -22.59 6.46
CA LEU A 417 -21.53 -23.03 5.23
C LEU A 417 -21.99 -22.17 4.05
N LEU A 418 -21.05 -21.40 3.49
CA LEU A 418 -21.26 -20.55 2.32
C LEU A 418 -20.77 -21.30 1.08
N GLN A 419 -21.60 -21.42 0.06
CA GLN A 419 -21.21 -21.91 -1.25
C GLN A 419 -20.78 -20.74 -2.13
N VAL A 420 -19.59 -20.85 -2.69
CA VAL A 420 -19.07 -19.97 -3.73
C VAL A 420 -19.30 -20.66 -5.05
N HIS A 421 -20.10 -20.04 -5.92
CA HIS A 421 -20.41 -20.54 -7.26
C HIS A 421 -19.58 -19.76 -8.27
N LEU A 422 -18.90 -20.46 -9.17
CA LEU A 422 -18.14 -19.91 -10.29
C LEU A 422 -18.42 -20.71 -11.57
N GLY A 423 -19.16 -20.12 -12.50
CA GLY A 423 -19.54 -20.78 -13.75
C GLY A 423 -18.39 -21.17 -14.68
N GLN A 424 -17.18 -20.63 -14.51
CA GLN A 424 -16.00 -20.93 -15.36
C GLN A 424 -14.86 -21.68 -14.64
N ALA A 425 -15.01 -22.08 -13.37
CA ALA A 425 -13.91 -22.64 -12.55
C ALA A 425 -14.10 -24.13 -12.20
N ALA A 426 -14.83 -24.91 -12.99
CA ALA A 426 -15.10 -26.32 -12.69
C ALA A 426 -13.81 -27.15 -12.65
N GLY A 427 -13.43 -27.61 -11.45
CA GLY A 427 -12.20 -28.37 -11.20
C GLY A 427 -10.94 -27.54 -10.93
N ASP A 428 -11.06 -26.20 -10.85
CA ASP A 428 -9.98 -25.29 -10.51
C ASP A 428 -9.98 -24.92 -9.03
N SER A 429 -9.00 -24.13 -8.62
CA SER A 429 -8.80 -23.72 -7.24
C SER A 429 -8.41 -22.24 -7.16
N MET A 430 -8.86 -21.53 -6.13
CA MET A 430 -8.77 -20.06 -6.04
C MET A 430 -8.34 -19.60 -4.66
N GLU A 431 -7.43 -18.63 -4.60
CA GLU A 431 -7.13 -17.93 -3.35
C GLU A 431 -8.25 -16.97 -3.00
N PHE A 432 -8.62 -16.92 -1.72
CA PHE A 432 -9.63 -15.99 -1.26
C PHE A 432 -9.27 -15.33 0.07
N ALA A 433 -9.93 -14.20 0.31
CA ALA A 433 -9.96 -13.49 1.56
C ALA A 433 -11.38 -13.02 1.86
N VAL A 434 -11.77 -13.13 3.12
CA VAL A 434 -12.99 -12.55 3.66
C VAL A 434 -12.60 -11.42 4.59
N TYR A 435 -13.21 -10.27 4.40
CA TYR A 435 -13.00 -9.07 5.20
C TYR A 435 -14.25 -8.76 6.02
N ASP A 436 -14.07 -8.29 7.25
CA ASP A 436 -15.18 -7.72 8.01
C ASP A 436 -15.55 -6.30 7.52
N ALA A 437 -16.56 -5.71 8.13
CA ALA A 437 -17.02 -4.36 7.80
C ALA A 437 -15.96 -3.26 8.00
N ALA A 438 -14.91 -3.52 8.78
CA ALA A 438 -13.78 -2.60 8.99
C ALA A 438 -12.62 -2.87 8.00
N ALA A 439 -12.89 -3.63 6.93
CA ALA A 439 -11.90 -4.05 5.92
C ALA A 439 -10.72 -4.86 6.51
N ARG A 440 -10.88 -5.47 7.69
CA ARG A 440 -9.88 -6.37 8.27
C ARG A 440 -10.09 -7.77 7.71
N LYS A 441 -9.02 -8.43 7.25
CA LYS A 441 -9.07 -9.82 6.80
C LYS A 441 -9.38 -10.73 8.01
N VAL A 442 -10.52 -11.42 7.96
CA VAL A 442 -10.99 -12.32 9.02
C VAL A 442 -10.86 -13.80 8.66
N ILE A 443 -10.96 -14.13 7.38
CA ILE A 443 -10.70 -15.48 6.84
C ILE A 443 -9.88 -15.32 5.57
N GLY A 444 -9.01 -16.28 5.28
CA GLY A 444 -8.46 -16.43 3.94
C GLY A 444 -7.84 -17.80 3.78
N GLY A 445 -7.59 -18.17 2.53
CA GLY A 445 -7.06 -19.47 2.19
C GLY A 445 -7.34 -19.81 0.75
N HIS A 446 -7.55 -21.09 0.51
CA HIS A 446 -7.76 -21.66 -0.82
C HIS A 446 -9.12 -22.35 -0.89
N LEU A 447 -9.83 -22.21 -2.01
CA LEU A 447 -11.07 -22.92 -2.31
C LEU A 447 -10.86 -23.83 -3.52
N ASP A 448 -11.21 -25.10 -3.38
CA ASP A 448 -11.25 -26.06 -4.47
C ASP A 448 -12.69 -26.19 -4.97
N PHE A 449 -12.90 -26.00 -6.27
CA PHE A 449 -14.22 -26.07 -6.90
C PHE A 449 -14.50 -27.48 -7.43
N ASP A 450 -15.73 -27.94 -7.23
CA ASP A 450 -16.19 -29.21 -7.78
C ASP A 450 -16.41 -29.15 -9.31
N ALA A 451 -16.84 -30.27 -9.89
CA ALA A 451 -17.13 -30.38 -11.32
C ALA A 451 -18.33 -29.53 -11.79
N GLN A 452 -19.05 -28.91 -10.86
CA GLN A 452 -20.17 -28.01 -11.08
C GLN A 452 -19.77 -26.53 -10.83
N GLY A 453 -18.52 -26.26 -10.47
CA GLY A 453 -18.04 -24.92 -10.18
C GLY A 453 -18.48 -24.40 -8.80
N VAL A 454 -18.70 -25.29 -7.84
CA VAL A 454 -19.12 -24.93 -6.47
C VAL A 454 -18.00 -25.28 -5.48
N ALA A 455 -17.67 -24.33 -4.60
CA ALA A 455 -16.77 -24.55 -3.47
C ALA A 455 -17.50 -24.21 -2.15
N GLU A 456 -17.25 -24.97 -1.10
CA GLU A 456 -17.84 -24.73 0.22
C GLU A 456 -16.84 -24.03 1.15
N LEU A 457 -17.28 -22.93 1.77
CA LEU A 457 -16.54 -22.13 2.71
C LEU A 457 -17.22 -22.19 4.09
N ASP A 458 -16.52 -22.74 5.08
CA ASP A 458 -16.96 -22.71 6.48
C ASP A 458 -16.76 -21.31 7.06
N VAL A 459 -17.87 -20.69 7.44
CA VAL A 459 -17.94 -19.35 8.04
C VAL A 459 -18.51 -19.40 9.46
N SER A 460 -18.65 -20.59 10.06
CA SER A 460 -19.23 -20.79 11.39
C SER A 460 -18.52 -20.00 12.49
N ALA A 461 -17.20 -19.80 12.35
CA ALA A 461 -16.38 -19.04 13.29
C ALA A 461 -16.58 -17.52 13.21
N LEU A 462 -17.23 -17.02 12.16
CA LEU A 462 -17.53 -15.60 12.04
C LEU A 462 -18.66 -15.21 13.00
N ALA A 463 -18.50 -14.06 13.65
CA ALA A 463 -19.59 -13.44 14.38
C ALA A 463 -20.72 -13.05 13.40
N PRO A 464 -21.98 -12.94 13.85
CA PRO A 464 -23.04 -12.38 13.01
C PRO A 464 -22.66 -10.99 12.50
N GLY A 465 -22.70 -10.79 11.19
CA GLY A 465 -22.15 -9.57 10.57
C GLY A 465 -22.06 -9.65 9.04
N VAL A 466 -21.77 -8.52 8.41
CA VAL A 466 -21.53 -8.44 6.96
C VAL A 466 -20.06 -8.65 6.67
N TYR A 467 -19.80 -9.48 5.67
CA TYR A 467 -18.47 -9.84 5.25
C TYR A 467 -18.31 -9.68 3.74
N THR A 468 -17.14 -9.24 3.32
CA THR A 468 -16.75 -9.10 1.91
C THR A 468 -15.83 -10.25 1.53
N PHE A 469 -16.30 -11.15 0.67
CA PHE A 469 -15.48 -12.15 0.00
C PHE A 469 -14.76 -11.51 -1.20
N VAL A 470 -13.47 -11.82 -1.32
CA VAL A 470 -12.61 -11.48 -2.45
C VAL A 470 -11.89 -12.76 -2.85
N GLY A 471 -12.07 -13.21 -4.09
CA GLY A 471 -11.35 -14.33 -4.68
C GLY A 471 -10.49 -13.86 -5.84
N ASP A 472 -9.22 -14.25 -5.88
CA ASP A 472 -8.28 -13.92 -6.95
C ASP A 472 -8.01 -15.16 -7.80
N GLY A 473 -8.31 -15.09 -9.10
CA GLY A 473 -7.90 -16.11 -10.06
C GLY A 473 -7.55 -15.47 -11.39
N GLU A 474 -6.28 -15.51 -11.77
CA GLU A 474 -5.81 -14.84 -12.99
C GLU A 474 -6.65 -15.24 -14.22
N PRO A 475 -7.24 -14.28 -14.97
CA PRO A 475 -7.04 -12.82 -14.92
C PRO A 475 -8.07 -12.01 -14.10
N ASP A 476 -9.05 -12.65 -13.45
CA ASP A 476 -10.21 -11.99 -12.86
C ASP A 476 -10.17 -12.01 -11.31
N THR A 477 -10.64 -10.92 -10.70
CA THR A 477 -10.92 -10.87 -9.26
C THR A 477 -12.44 -10.90 -9.06
N TRP A 478 -12.93 -11.85 -8.28
CA TRP A 478 -14.34 -11.96 -7.92
C TRP A 478 -14.59 -11.38 -6.54
N ARG A 479 -15.61 -10.52 -6.43
CA ARG A 479 -15.98 -9.87 -5.17
C ARG A 479 -17.45 -10.04 -4.91
N GLY A 480 -17.80 -10.39 -3.67
CA GLY A 480 -19.18 -10.50 -3.22
C GLY A 480 -19.32 -10.30 -1.73
N THR A 481 -20.48 -9.86 -1.28
CA THR A 481 -20.76 -9.68 0.15
C THR A 481 -21.73 -10.74 0.63
N PHE A 482 -21.52 -11.29 1.82
CA PHE A 482 -22.45 -12.21 2.46
C PHE A 482 -22.73 -11.84 3.92
N LEU A 483 -23.94 -12.14 4.38
CA LEU A 483 -24.38 -11.91 5.76
C LEU A 483 -24.26 -13.20 6.57
N LYS A 484 -23.41 -13.21 7.60
CA LYS A 484 -23.36 -14.27 8.61
C LYS A 484 -24.48 -14.07 9.63
N ARG A 485 -25.27 -15.13 9.87
CA ARG A 485 -26.32 -15.16 10.91
C ARG A 485 -25.80 -15.55 12.29
#